data_AF-A0A1G7E3W4-F1
#
_entry.id   AF-A0A1G7E3W4-F1
#
_cell.length_a   1.000
_cell.length_b   1.000
_cell.length_c   1.000
_cell.angle_alpha   90.00
_cell.angle_beta   90.00
_cell.angle_gamma   90.00
#
_symmetry.space_group_name_H-M   'P 1'
#
loop_
_entity.id
_entity.type
_entity.pdbx_description
1 polymer ?
#
loop_
_entity_poly.entity_id
_entity_poly.type
_entity_poly.pdbx_seq_one_letter_code
_entity_poly.pdbx_strand_id
1 'polypeptide(L)'
;MRLPPESALPDIAFYILGGLIGAGGGALQSASRTMMVRQSDPAKITECFGLYALTGKATAFLAPLSIGAVTAITQSQTLGITPVIVLFVLGLILIAFVKSEGDHAAA
;
A
#
# COMPACT_ATOMS: atom_id res chain seq x y z
N MET A 1 -12.06 -14.47 25.99
CA MET A 1 -13.21 -15.33 25.65
C MET A 1 -12.84 -16.16 24.44
N ARG A 2 -12.56 -17.46 24.59
CA ARG A 2 -12.25 -18.34 23.44
C ARG A 2 -13.58 -18.72 22.79
N LEU A 3 -13.79 -18.33 21.55
CA LEU A 3 -14.99 -18.66 20.79
C LEU A 3 -15.02 -20.17 20.51
N PRO A 4 -16.21 -20.79 20.45
CA PRO A 4 -16.33 -22.21 20.12
C PRO A 4 -15.77 -22.49 18.71
N PRO A 5 -15.13 -23.66 18.48
CA PRO A 5 -14.44 -23.99 17.23
C PRO A 5 -15.35 -24.08 15.99
N GLU A 6 -16.67 -24.11 16.18
CA GLU A 6 -17.71 -24.10 15.13
C GLU A 6 -18.16 -22.67 14.74
N SER A 7 -17.55 -21.62 15.32
CA SER A 7 -17.99 -20.23 15.12
C SER A 7 -17.46 -19.65 13.83
N ALA A 8 -18.35 -19.25 12.92
CA ALA A 8 -18.01 -18.55 11.67
C ALA A 8 -17.65 -17.06 11.85
N LEU A 9 -17.75 -16.52 13.07
CA LEU A 9 -17.47 -15.10 13.36
C LEU A 9 -16.03 -14.66 12.99
N PRO A 10 -14.97 -15.43 13.30
CA PRO A 10 -13.61 -15.07 12.91
C PRO A 10 -13.42 -15.05 11.40
N ASP A 11 -13.99 -16.02 10.69
CA ASP A 11 -13.91 -16.13 9.23
C ASP A 11 -14.64 -14.96 8.55
N ILE A 12 -15.86 -14.66 8.99
CA ILE A 12 -16.63 -13.52 8.47
C ILE A 12 -15.88 -12.20 8.72
N ALA A 13 -15.35 -12.00 9.93
CA ALA A 13 -14.57 -10.81 10.24
C ALA A 13 -13.31 -10.70 9.38
N PHE A 14 -12.62 -11.82 9.15
CA PHE A 14 -11.44 -11.87 8.28
C PHE A 14 -11.79 -11.51 6.83
N TYR A 15 -12.87 -12.06 6.28
CA TYR A 15 -13.31 -11.74 4.91
C TYR A 15 -13.78 -10.29 4.76
N ILE A 16 -14.52 -9.74 5.73
CA ILE A 16 -14.97 -8.34 5.69
C ILE A 16 -13.77 -7.39 5.77
N LEU A 17 -12.85 -7.62 6.73
CA LEU A 17 -11.65 -6.79 6.89
C LEU A 17 -10.73 -6.90 5.67
N GLY A 18 -10.49 -8.12 5.19
CA GLY A 18 -9.70 -8.36 3.98
C GLY A 18 -10.32 -7.72 2.75
N GLY A 19 -11.64 -7.79 2.61
CA GLY A 19 -12.40 -7.14 1.53
C GLY A 19 -12.29 -5.62 1.57
N LEU A 20 -12.41 -5.01 2.76
CA LEU A 20 -12.25 -3.56 2.94
C LEU A 20 -10.84 -3.09 2.59
N ILE A 21 -9.81 -3.83 3.04
CA ILE A 21 -8.41 -3.54 2.71
C ILE A 21 -8.18 -3.68 1.20
N GLY A 22 -8.73 -4.73 0.58
CA GLY A 22 -8.64 -4.94 -0.87
C GLY A 22 -9.32 -3.83 -1.68
N ALA A 23 -10.52 -3.41 -1.27
CA ALA A 23 -11.25 -2.31 -1.91
C ALA A 23 -10.48 -0.98 -1.79
N GLY A 24 -9.96 -0.67 -0.60
CA GLY A 24 -9.12 0.51 -0.38
C GLY A 24 -7.82 0.48 -1.18
N GLY A 25 -7.15 -0.67 -1.20
CA GLY A 25 -5.92 -0.88 -1.97
C GLY A 25 -6.15 -0.76 -3.49
N GLY A 26 -7.26 -1.28 -4.01
CA GLY A 26 -7.63 -1.14 -5.42
C GLY A 26 -7.96 0.30 -5.81
N ALA A 27 -8.74 1.00 -4.98
CA ALA A 27 -9.04 2.41 -5.19
C ALA A 27 -7.76 3.27 -5.18
N LEU A 28 -6.85 3.02 -4.22
CA LEU A 28 -5.56 3.70 -4.15
C LEU A 28 -4.69 3.43 -5.39
N GLN A 29 -4.63 2.17 -5.85
CA GLN A 29 -3.81 1.82 -7.02
C GLN A 29 -4.34 2.48 -8.32
N SER A 30 -5.66 2.59 -8.47
CA SER A 30 -6.29 3.32 -9.57
C SER A 30 -5.99 4.82 -9.51
N ALA A 31 -6.17 5.44 -8.33
CA ALA A 31 -5.93 6.86 -8.10
C ALA A 31 -4.47 7.26 -8.36
N SER A 32 -3.50 6.44 -7.91
CA SER A 32 -2.07 6.67 -8.14
C SER A 32 -1.70 6.73 -9.63
N ARG A 33 -2.31 5.87 -10.46
CA ARG A 33 -2.06 5.87 -11.91
C ARG A 33 -2.59 7.14 -12.57
N THR A 34 -3.79 7.58 -12.20
CA THR A 34 -4.37 8.83 -12.69
C THR A 34 -3.56 10.04 -12.23
N MET A 35 -3.11 10.06 -10.98
CA MET A 35 -2.25 11.13 -10.43
C MET A 35 -0.93 11.22 -11.21
N MET A 36 -0.27 10.10 -11.48
CA MET A 36 0.97 10.07 -12.25
C MET A 36 0.78 10.65 -13.65
N VAL A 37 -0.30 10.30 -14.36
CA VAL A 37 -0.58 10.86 -15.70
C VAL A 37 -0.80 12.37 -15.64
N ARG A 38 -1.47 12.88 -14.60
CA ARG A 38 -1.68 14.33 -14.41
C ARG A 38 -0.40 15.12 -14.11
N GLN A 39 0.62 14.48 -13.54
CA GLN A 39 1.91 15.11 -13.19
C GLN A 39 3.02 14.86 -14.21
N SER A 40 2.82 13.96 -15.16
CA SER A 40 3.84 13.60 -16.15
C SER A 40 3.88 14.59 -17.30
N ASP A 41 5.08 14.86 -17.82
CA ASP A 41 5.28 15.64 -19.06
C ASP A 41 4.66 14.88 -20.25
N PRO A 42 3.73 15.48 -21.01
CA PRO A 42 3.12 14.87 -22.19
C PRO A 42 4.13 14.38 -23.24
N ALA A 43 5.29 15.03 -23.34
CA ALA A 43 6.34 14.65 -24.29
C ALA A 43 7.13 13.40 -23.84
N LYS A 44 7.06 13.03 -22.56
CA LYS A 44 7.88 11.97 -21.94
C LYS A 44 7.07 10.93 -21.16
N ILE A 45 5.79 10.75 -21.53
CA ILE A 45 4.88 9.82 -20.84
C ILE A 45 5.48 8.41 -20.70
N THR A 46 6.12 7.86 -21.75
CA THR A 46 6.71 6.52 -21.72
C THR A 46 7.81 6.37 -20.67
N GLU A 47 8.64 7.40 -20.50
CA GLU A 47 9.72 7.41 -19.49
C GLU A 47 9.14 7.48 -18.08
N CYS A 48 8.13 8.35 -17.86
CA CYS A 48 7.42 8.46 -16.59
C CYS A 48 6.74 7.14 -16.19
N PHE A 49 6.07 6.45 -17.13
CA PHE A 49 5.50 5.12 -16.88
C PHE A 49 6.57 4.06 -16.57
N GLY A 50 7.73 4.13 -17.25
CA GLY A 50 8.88 3.26 -17.00
C GLY A 50 9.42 3.42 -15.59
N LEU A 51 9.64 4.67 -15.15
CA LEU A 51 10.08 4.99 -13.79
C LEU A 51 9.05 4.58 -12.74
N TYR A 52 7.75 4.86 -12.97
CA TYR A 52 6.69 4.44 -12.06
C TYR A 52 6.62 2.90 -11.88
N ALA A 53 6.71 2.16 -12.99
CA ALA A 53 6.72 0.70 -12.96
C ALA A 53 7.97 0.17 -12.25
N LEU A 54 9.14 0.77 -12.49
CA LEU A 54 10.40 0.42 -11.82
C LEU A 54 10.31 0.66 -10.31
N THR A 55 9.83 1.82 -9.88
CA THR A 55 9.68 2.16 -8.46
C THR A 55 8.74 1.17 -7.78
N GLY A 56 7.58 0.87 -8.36
CA GLY A 56 6.64 -0.09 -7.80
C GLY A 56 7.24 -1.49 -7.61
N LYS A 57 8.04 -1.96 -8.60
CA LYS A 57 8.76 -3.24 -8.51
C LYS A 57 9.89 -3.21 -7.48
N ALA A 58 10.65 -2.12 -7.44
CA ALA A 58 11.74 -1.95 -6.48
C ALA A 58 11.23 -1.98 -5.03
N THR A 59 10.07 -1.36 -4.76
CA THR A 59 9.47 -1.34 -3.42
C THR A 59 8.71 -2.62 -3.07
N ALA A 60 8.42 -3.50 -4.03
CA ALA A 60 7.61 -4.71 -3.79
C ALA A 60 8.26 -5.69 -2.80
N PHE A 61 9.59 -5.69 -2.71
CA PHE A 61 10.33 -6.53 -1.77
C PHE A 61 10.38 -5.96 -0.35
N LEU A 62 10.07 -4.68 -0.17
CA LEU A 62 10.20 -4.00 1.13
C LEU A 62 9.23 -4.58 2.17
N ALA A 63 7.99 -4.89 1.75
CA ALA A 63 6.99 -5.48 2.64
C ALA A 63 7.34 -6.91 3.08
N PRO A 64 7.65 -7.88 2.18
CA PRO A 64 8.09 -9.22 2.59
C PRO A 64 9.37 -9.20 3.42
N LEU A 65 10.35 -8.36 3.05
CA LEU A 65 11.63 -8.27 3.75
C LEU A 65 11.45 -7.72 5.18
N SER A 66 10.64 -6.68 5.35
CA SER A 66 10.35 -6.12 6.68
C SER A 66 9.57 -7.08 7.56
N ILE A 67 8.56 -7.77 7.03
CA ILE A 67 7.83 -8.84 7.73
C ILE A 67 8.80 -9.94 8.15
N GLY A 68 9.65 -10.42 7.23
CA GLY A 68 10.63 -11.47 7.50
C GLY A 68 11.63 -11.09 8.59
N ALA A 69 12.20 -9.88 8.52
CA ALA A 69 13.14 -9.37 9.51
C ALA A 69 12.51 -9.27 10.91
N VAL A 70 11.32 -8.69 11.02
CA VAL A 70 10.64 -8.53 12.32
C VAL A 70 10.17 -9.87 12.86
N THR A 71 9.70 -10.78 12.00
CA THR A 71 9.31 -12.13 12.42
C THR A 71 10.51 -12.93 12.92
N ALA A 72 11.67 -12.83 12.24
CA ALA A 72 12.90 -13.51 12.66
C ALA A 72 13.37 -13.06 14.04
N ILE A 73 13.28 -11.75 14.34
CA ILE A 73 13.68 -11.18 15.62
C ILE A 73 12.66 -11.49 16.72
N THR A 74 11.36 -11.38 16.41
CA THR A 74 10.30 -11.44 17.42
C THR A 74 9.84 -12.88 17.70
N GLN A 75 10.17 -13.84 16.83
CA GLN A 75 9.72 -15.25 16.89
C GLN A 75 8.19 -15.41 16.99
N SER A 76 7.43 -14.36 16.64
CA SER A 76 5.98 -14.30 16.77
C SER A 76 5.36 -13.78 15.47
N GLN A 77 4.52 -14.62 14.86
CA GLN A 77 3.87 -14.33 13.58
C GLN A 77 2.84 -13.20 13.70
N THR A 78 2.21 -13.05 14.87
CA THR A 78 1.25 -11.96 15.14
C THR A 78 1.94 -10.60 15.15
N LEU A 79 3.12 -10.51 15.78
CA LEU A 79 3.92 -9.28 15.78
C LEU A 79 4.62 -9.04 14.44
N GLY A 80 4.79 -10.08 13.62
CA GLY A 80 5.32 -9.99 12.26
C GLY A 80 4.47 -9.17 11.29
N ILE A 81 3.18 -8.91 11.59
CA ILE A 81 2.29 -8.06 10.76
C ILE A 81 2.43 -6.56 11.10
N THR A 82 2.93 -6.22 12.28
CA THR A 82 3.16 -4.83 12.73
C THR A 82 3.90 -3.94 11.71
N PRO A 83 4.94 -4.41 10.99
CA PRO A 83 5.63 -3.62 9.98
C PRO A 83 4.73 -3.14 8.83
N VAL A 84 3.69 -3.91 8.48
CA VAL A 84 2.74 -3.52 7.44
C VAL A 84 2.00 -2.25 7.83
N ILE A 85 1.58 -2.16 9.11
CA ILE A 85 0.92 -0.98 9.66
C ILE A 85 1.88 0.22 9.60
N VAL A 86 3.15 0.03 9.98
CA VAL A 86 4.17 1.08 9.93
C VAL A 86 4.38 1.59 8.50
N LEU A 87 4.49 0.68 7.52
CA LEU A 87 4.62 1.05 6.11
C LEU A 87 3.39 1.81 5.59
N PHE A 88 2.19 1.42 6.02
CA PHE A 88 0.95 2.09 5.64
C PHE A 88 0.89 3.52 6.19
N VAL A 89 1.25 3.71 7.47
CA VAL A 89 1.34 5.03 8.11
C VAL A 89 2.40 5.89 7.43
N LEU A 90 3.57 5.32 7.14
CA LEU A 90 4.65 6.03 6.46
C LEU A 90 4.23 6.47 5.06
N GLY A 91 3.53 5.62 4.31
CA GLY A 91 2.95 5.98 3.01
C GLY A 91 1.90 7.09 3.09
N LEU A 92 1.02 7.04 4.09
CA LEU A 92 0.02 8.07 4.35
C LEU A 92 0.66 9.43 4.66
N ILE A 93 1.68 9.45 5.52
CA ILE A 93 2.45 10.66 5.83
C ILE A 93 3.10 11.21 4.55
N LEU A 94 3.70 10.34 3.73
CA LEU A 94 4.35 10.74 2.49
C LEU A 94 3.36 11.39 1.51
N ILE A 95 2.17 10.80 1.34
CA ILE A 95 1.12 11.33 0.47
C ILE A 95 0.60 12.68 0.98
N ALA A 96 0.55 12.90 2.31
CA ALA A 96 0.14 14.19 2.86
C ALA A 96 1.06 15.36 2.45
N PHE A 97 2.31 15.08 2.10
CA PHE A 97 3.25 16.08 1.56
C PHE A 97 3.18 16.25 0.04
N VAL A 98 2.47 15.37 -0.68
CA VAL A 98 2.38 15.42 -2.14
C VAL A 98 1.26 16.38 -2.56
N LYS A 99 1.60 17.33 -3.44
CA LYS A 99 0.66 18.28 -4.01
C LYS A 99 -0.13 17.61 -5.15
N SER A 100 -1.46 17.61 -5.04
CA SER A 100 -2.33 16.86 -5.97
C SER A 100 -2.41 17.47 -7.37
N GLU A 101 -2.28 18.80 -7.47
CA GLU A 101 -2.17 19.51 -8.75
C GLU A 101 -0.69 19.58 -9.14
N GLY A 102 -0.33 19.02 -10.31
CA GLY A 102 0.93 19.35 -10.97
C GLY A 102 0.96 20.85 -11.29
N ASP A 103 2.15 21.42 -11.46
CA ASP A 103 2.45 22.85 -11.61
C ASP A 103 1.83 23.52 -12.87
N HIS A 104 0.87 22.86 -13.52
CA HIS A 104 0.12 23.35 -14.70
C HIS A 104 -1.06 24.26 -14.35
N ALA A 105 -1.37 24.46 -13.06
CA ALA A 105 -2.39 25.44 -12.63
C ALA A 105 -1.87 26.88 -12.52
N ALA A 106 -0.57 27.10 -12.74
CA ALA A 106 0.09 28.40 -12.61
C ALA A 106 0.66 28.97 -13.93
N ALA A 107 0.29 28.40 -15.08
CA ALA A 107 0.68 28.88 -16.41
C ALA A 107 -0.53 29.28 -17.25
#